data_AF-A0A292EB99-F1
#
_entry.id   AF-A0A292EB99-F1
#
_cell.length_a   1.000
_cell.length_b   1.000
_cell.length_c   1.000
_cell.angle_alpha   90.00
_cell.angle_beta   90.00
_cell.angle_gamma   90.00
#
_symmetry.space_group_name_H-M   'P 1'
#
loop_
_entity.id
_entity.type
_entity.pdbx_description
1 polymer ?
#
loop_
_entity_poly.entity_id
_entity_poly.type
_entity_poly.pdbx_seq_one_letter_code
_entity_poly.pdbx_strand_id
1 'polypeptide(L)'
;MSNTSNPLAELTAMRAKGEITPQEFKLAKQYLDEEMKKYQPTQPGEKGTGRGWWIAGGLLLSLWVIGSWGTPSEEPSPSGKMNTPSTQTFESSNLRQINSDLIAANEYGPGFKVSRDEYGDRWPYFRFDAAIIRCHPHPQNGRPLVTIQYDRANVVYGLNGAAMGVGGFPDPRPFQMRNQDGSLRTPVPSEWISRGVKLCG
;
A
#
# COMPACT_ATOMS: atom_id res chain seq x y z
N MET A 1 27.72 -10.24 -8.92
CA MET A 1 27.82 -11.27 -7.86
C MET A 1 26.82 -10.90 -6.78
N SER A 2 25.63 -11.50 -6.80
CA SER A 2 24.63 -11.29 -5.75
C SER A 2 25.14 -11.99 -4.51
N ASN A 3 25.62 -11.23 -3.53
CA ASN A 3 25.99 -11.77 -2.24
C ASN A 3 24.67 -12.18 -1.57
N THR A 4 24.34 -13.46 -1.61
CA THR A 4 23.12 -14.00 -0.98
C THR A 4 23.37 -14.05 0.53
N SER A 5 23.37 -12.89 1.17
CA SER A 5 23.53 -12.78 2.62
C SER A 5 22.35 -13.48 3.30
N ASN A 6 22.65 -14.46 4.14
CA ASN A 6 21.67 -15.13 4.97
C ASN A 6 21.06 -14.07 5.93
N PRO A 7 19.76 -13.76 5.83
CA PRO A 7 19.16 -12.65 6.59
C PRO A 7 19.25 -12.85 8.11
N LEU A 8 19.31 -14.10 8.58
CA LEU A 8 19.51 -14.39 10.00
C LEU A 8 20.94 -14.04 10.47
N ALA A 9 21.94 -14.23 9.60
CA ALA A 9 23.33 -13.87 9.90
C ALA A 9 23.50 -12.35 10.01
N GLU A 10 22.82 -11.60 9.14
CA GLU A 10 22.80 -10.14 9.18
C GLU A 10 22.14 -9.61 10.47
N LEU A 11 20.97 -10.15 10.84
CA LEU A 11 20.29 -9.79 12.09
C LEU A 11 21.17 -10.04 13.32
N THR A 12 21.95 -11.14 13.29
CA THR A 12 22.88 -11.50 14.37
C THR A 12 24.06 -10.53 14.44
N ALA A 13 24.59 -10.11 13.29
CA ALA A 13 25.65 -9.11 13.22
C ALA A 13 25.18 -7.75 13.76
N MET A 14 23.96 -7.30 13.43
CA MET A 14 23.38 -6.05 13.95
C MET A 14 23.24 -6.08 15.47
N ARG A 15 22.78 -7.21 16.04
CA ARG A 15 22.72 -7.38 17.51
C ARG A 15 24.11 -7.35 18.15
N ALA A 16 25.09 -8.02 17.54
CA ALA A 16 26.46 -8.05 18.06
C ALA A 16 27.12 -6.65 18.08
N LYS A 17 26.77 -5.80 17.11
CA LYS A 17 27.20 -4.41 17.05
C LYS A 17 26.43 -3.46 17.99
N GLY A 18 25.33 -3.93 18.58
CA GLY A 18 24.45 -3.10 19.43
C GLY A 18 23.56 -2.13 18.64
N GLU A 19 23.41 -2.32 17.33
CA GLU A 19 22.54 -1.50 16.47
C GLU A 19 21.04 -1.74 16.74
N ILE A 20 20.72 -2.91 17.30
CA ILE A 20 19.36 -3.31 17.67
C ILE A 20 19.33 -3.85 19.10
N THR A 21 18.24 -3.57 19.80
CA THR A 21 17.99 -4.08 21.15
C THR A 21 17.69 -5.58 21.14
N PRO A 22 17.85 -6.29 22.28
CA PRO A 22 17.46 -7.70 22.38
C PRO A 22 15.98 -7.96 22.06
N GLN A 23 15.11 -6.98 22.32
CA GLN A 23 13.68 -7.10 22.05
C GLN A 23 13.38 -6.97 20.56
N GLU A 24 14.01 -6.02 19.85
CA GLU A 24 13.92 -5.88 18.39
C GLU A 24 14.46 -7.12 17.68
N PHE A 25 15.59 -7.66 18.14
CA PHE A 25 16.13 -8.91 17.61
C PHE A 25 15.14 -10.07 17.75
N LYS A 26 14.45 -10.19 18.89
CA LYS A 26 13.45 -11.25 19.12
C LYS A 26 12.28 -11.13 18.15
N LEU A 27 11.74 -9.91 17.97
CA LEU A 27 10.62 -9.65 17.06
C LEU A 27 11.02 -9.89 15.60
N ALA A 28 12.17 -9.37 15.17
CA ALA A 28 12.63 -9.54 13.79
C ALA A 28 12.92 -11.02 13.46
N LYS A 29 13.44 -11.78 14.42
CA LYS A 29 13.59 -13.24 14.27
C LYS A 29 12.24 -13.95 14.09
N GLN A 30 11.22 -13.61 14.89
CA GLN A 30 9.89 -14.19 14.75
C GLN A 30 9.28 -13.90 13.37
N TYR A 31 9.43 -12.66 12.90
CA TYR A 31 8.96 -12.27 11.57
C TYR A 31 9.66 -13.06 10.44
N LEU A 32 10.98 -13.23 10.53
CA LEU A 32 11.76 -14.05 9.59
C LEU A 32 11.30 -15.52 9.56
N ASP A 33 11.06 -16.12 10.74
CA ASP A 33 10.56 -17.50 10.84
C ASP A 33 9.16 -17.63 10.20
N GLU A 34 8.27 -16.64 10.39
CA GLU A 34 6.94 -16.62 9.78
C GLU A 34 6.98 -16.47 8.25
N GLU A 35 7.81 -15.55 7.73
CA GLU A 35 8.01 -15.39 6.29
C GLU A 35 8.58 -16.66 5.66
N MET A 36 9.62 -17.26 6.25
CA MET A 36 10.22 -18.50 5.75
C MET A 36 9.22 -19.67 5.68
N LYS A 37 8.26 -19.71 6.62
CA LYS A 37 7.19 -20.71 6.61
C LYS A 37 6.24 -20.55 5.43
N LYS A 38 6.02 -19.33 4.92
CA LYS A 38 5.20 -19.08 3.71
C LYS A 38 5.86 -19.62 2.45
N TYR A 39 7.19 -19.61 2.39
CA TYR A 39 7.96 -20.06 1.23
C TYR A 39 8.39 -21.51 1.28
N GLN A 40 8.11 -22.26 2.35
CA GLN A 40 8.29 -23.71 2.31
C GLN A 40 7.29 -24.27 1.30
N PRO A 41 7.76 -24.78 0.13
CA PRO A 41 6.86 -25.42 -0.81
C PRO A 41 6.22 -26.57 -0.04
N THR A 42 4.89 -26.56 0.03
CA THR A 42 4.14 -27.70 0.54
C THR A 42 4.59 -28.87 -0.32
N GLN A 43 5.43 -29.76 0.22
CA GLN A 43 5.89 -30.89 -0.55
C GLN A 43 4.64 -31.62 -1.02
N PRO A 44 4.42 -31.77 -2.34
CA PRO A 44 3.24 -32.45 -2.84
C PRO A 44 3.28 -33.83 -2.23
N GLY A 45 2.31 -34.09 -1.33
CA GLY A 45 2.19 -35.34 -0.61
C GLY A 45 2.37 -36.48 -1.60
N GLU A 46 3.40 -37.26 -1.33
CA GLU A 46 3.72 -38.48 -2.04
C GLU A 46 2.43 -39.28 -2.18
N LYS A 47 2.01 -39.48 -3.43
CA LYS A 47 0.74 -40.09 -3.80
C LYS A 47 0.68 -41.49 -3.19
N GLY A 48 0.00 -41.60 -2.05
CA GLY A 48 -0.56 -42.84 -1.57
C GLY A 48 -1.48 -43.39 -2.65
N THR A 49 -0.99 -44.40 -3.36
CA THR A 49 -1.77 -45.31 -4.19
C THR A 49 -2.95 -45.85 -3.37
N GLY A 50 -4.18 -45.50 -3.75
CA GLY A 50 -5.33 -46.07 -3.06
C GLY A 50 -6.68 -45.59 -3.56
N ARG A 51 -7.25 -46.37 -4.48
CA ARG A 51 -8.68 -46.70 -4.61
C ARG A 51 -9.67 -45.53 -4.73
N GLY A 52 -10.25 -45.42 -5.92
CA GLY A 52 -11.36 -44.51 -6.19
C GLY A 52 -12.63 -44.86 -5.43
N TRP A 53 -13.61 -43.97 -5.55
CA TRP A 53 -15.04 -44.23 -5.43
C TRP A 53 -15.78 -43.24 -6.34
N TRP A 54 -16.75 -43.79 -7.08
CA TRP A 54 -17.75 -43.08 -7.86
C TRP A 54 -18.89 -42.65 -6.95
N ILE A 55 -19.23 -41.37 -6.90
CA ILE A 55 -20.54 -40.83 -6.47
C ILE A 55 -20.71 -39.52 -7.26
N ALA A 56 -21.48 -39.39 -8.35
CA ALA A 56 -22.91 -39.64 -8.58
C ALA A 56 -23.84 -38.77 -7.72
N GLY A 57 -24.36 -37.69 -8.32
CA GLY A 57 -25.67 -37.11 -8.00
C GLY A 57 -25.74 -36.16 -6.80
N GLY A 58 -26.37 -35.01 -6.99
CA GLY A 58 -26.67 -34.12 -5.86
C GLY A 58 -27.16 -32.72 -6.22
N LEU A 59 -28.28 -32.66 -6.93
CA LEU A 59 -29.14 -31.49 -7.05
C LEU A 59 -29.55 -31.00 -5.65
N LEU A 60 -29.34 -29.71 -5.29
CA LEU A 60 -30.16 -29.04 -4.27
C LEU A 60 -30.26 -27.53 -4.54
N LEU A 61 -31.47 -27.15 -4.95
CA LEU A 61 -32.06 -25.82 -4.88
C LEU A 61 -32.33 -25.44 -3.42
N SER A 62 -31.99 -24.20 -3.05
CA SER A 62 -32.64 -23.44 -1.97
C SER A 62 -32.28 -21.96 -2.15
N LEU A 63 -33.11 -21.15 -2.81
CA LEU A 63 -34.23 -20.38 -2.24
C LEU A 63 -33.87 -19.77 -0.87
N TRP A 64 -33.45 -18.50 -0.88
CA TRP A 64 -33.67 -17.59 0.24
C TRP A 64 -34.48 -16.39 -0.24
N VAL A 65 -35.72 -16.38 0.22
CA VAL A 65 -36.76 -15.37 0.06
C VAL A 65 -36.72 -14.46 1.29
N ILE A 66 -36.62 -13.15 1.01
CA ILE A 66 -37.28 -11.99 1.63
C ILE A 66 -37.33 -11.90 3.18
N GLY A 67 -36.69 -10.86 3.72
CA GLY A 67 -36.91 -10.34 5.07
C GLY A 67 -36.98 -8.82 5.10
N SER A 68 -38.18 -8.31 5.39
CA SER A 68 -38.62 -6.93 5.63
C SER A 68 -37.67 -6.08 6.52
N TRP A 69 -37.28 -4.87 6.12
CA TRP A 69 -37.92 -3.57 6.44
C TRP A 69 -37.99 -3.29 7.95
N GLY A 70 -37.01 -2.54 8.45
CA GLY A 70 -37.01 -1.93 9.78
C GLY A 70 -36.85 -0.42 9.65
N THR A 71 -37.92 0.32 9.94
CA THR A 71 -37.95 1.79 10.09
C THR A 71 -37.47 2.18 11.48
N PRO A 72 -36.55 3.16 11.63
CA PRO A 72 -36.35 3.86 12.89
C PRO A 72 -37.26 5.09 13.00
N SER A 73 -38.02 5.12 14.09
CA SER A 73 -38.85 6.24 14.56
C SER A 73 -38.02 7.43 15.06
N GLU A 74 -38.65 8.59 14.99
CA GLU A 74 -38.29 9.96 15.42
C GLU A 74 -37.54 10.16 16.75
N GLU A 75 -36.75 11.26 16.76
CA GLU A 75 -36.49 12.31 17.77
C GLU A 75 -37.09 12.20 19.19
N PRO A 76 -36.47 12.78 20.25
CA PRO A 76 -35.94 14.15 20.26
C PRO A 76 -34.66 14.45 21.08
N SER A 77 -34.17 15.67 20.84
CA SER A 77 -33.13 16.39 21.58
C SER A 77 -33.47 16.58 23.08
N PRO A 78 -32.45 16.53 23.96
CA PRO A 78 -32.35 17.60 24.96
C PRO A 78 -30.93 18.15 25.13
N SER A 79 -30.84 19.47 24.98
CA SER A 79 -30.15 20.42 25.85
C SER A 79 -29.27 19.85 26.98
N GLY A 80 -27.97 20.17 26.89
CA GLY A 80 -27.18 20.58 28.05
C GLY A 80 -26.09 19.63 28.50
N LYS A 81 -24.84 20.02 28.28
CA LYS A 81 -23.86 20.34 29.34
C LYS A 81 -22.54 20.80 28.73
N MET A 82 -22.12 21.96 29.19
CA MET A 82 -20.83 22.60 28.92
C MET A 82 -19.74 21.70 29.50
N ASN A 83 -18.98 21.02 28.65
CA ASN A 83 -17.80 20.26 29.07
C ASN A 83 -16.55 21.09 28.80
N THR A 84 -15.86 21.31 29.90
CA THR A 84 -14.48 21.74 30.14
C THR A 84 -13.52 21.44 28.97
N PRO A 85 -12.59 22.35 28.64
CA PRO A 85 -11.54 22.07 27.65
C PRO A 85 -10.64 20.94 28.17
N SER A 86 -10.86 19.72 27.66
CA SER A 86 -9.87 18.66 27.76
C SER A 86 -8.68 19.05 26.88
N THR A 87 -7.56 19.37 27.54
CA THR A 87 -6.23 19.42 26.95
C THR A 87 -5.97 18.10 26.26
N GLN A 88 -6.23 18.05 24.96
CA GLN A 88 -5.90 16.88 24.14
C GLN A 88 -4.39 16.85 24.01
N THR A 89 -3.80 15.78 24.55
CA THR A 89 -2.42 15.36 24.32
C THR A 89 -2.22 15.09 22.84
N PHE A 90 -1.88 16.15 22.10
CA PHE A 90 -1.77 16.19 20.64
C PHE A 90 -0.29 16.12 20.20
N GLU A 91 0.53 15.22 20.76
CA GLU A 91 1.99 15.28 20.49
C GLU A 91 2.67 13.97 20.08
N SER A 92 2.02 12.81 20.13
CA SER A 92 2.74 11.54 19.88
C SER A 92 2.61 11.00 18.45
N SER A 93 1.52 11.31 17.75
CA SER A 93 1.23 10.74 16.41
C SER A 93 1.92 11.50 15.28
N ASN A 94 2.20 12.79 15.47
CA ASN A 94 2.74 13.66 14.43
C ASN A 94 4.25 13.42 14.20
N LEU A 95 5.01 13.13 15.26
CA LEU A 95 6.46 12.90 15.19
C LEU A 95 6.86 11.63 14.43
N ARG A 96 6.08 10.55 14.53
CA ARG A 96 6.36 9.32 13.76
C ARG A 96 6.13 9.51 12.26
N GLN A 97 5.11 10.29 11.89
CA GLN A 97 4.79 10.53 10.48
C GLN A 97 5.82 11.44 9.81
N ILE A 98 6.29 12.47 10.50
CA ILE A 98 7.36 13.36 10.03
C ILE A 98 8.66 12.59 9.74
N ASN A 99 9.04 11.63 10.59
CA ASN A 99 10.27 10.85 10.39
C ASN A 99 10.19 9.88 9.21
N SER A 100 9.04 9.24 8.97
CA SER A 100 8.85 8.39 7.80
C SER A 100 8.88 9.20 6.49
N ASP A 101 8.30 10.39 6.49
CA ASP A 101 8.32 11.29 5.33
C ASP A 101 9.74 11.81 5.03
N LEU A 102 10.55 12.10 6.07
CA LEU A 102 11.96 12.50 5.95
C LEU A 102 12.87 11.37 5.41
N ILE A 103 12.66 10.13 5.87
CA ILE A 103 13.45 8.99 5.39
C ILE A 103 13.12 8.69 3.92
N ALA A 104 11.83 8.70 3.55
CA ALA A 104 11.43 8.55 2.16
C ALA A 104 11.89 9.74 1.29
N ALA A 105 11.90 10.97 1.83
CA ALA A 105 12.43 12.15 1.15
C ALA A 105 13.91 11.97 0.73
N ASN A 106 14.72 11.34 1.59
CA ASN A 106 16.15 11.19 1.35
C ASN A 106 16.51 10.17 0.26
N GLU A 107 15.74 9.09 0.12
CA GLU A 107 16.04 8.06 -0.89
C GLU A 107 15.58 8.46 -2.29
N TYR A 108 14.50 9.24 -2.37
CA TYR A 108 13.79 9.50 -3.62
C TYR A 108 13.76 10.99 -4.03
N GLY A 109 14.54 11.86 -3.39
CA GLY A 109 14.64 13.28 -3.77
C GLY A 109 13.35 14.10 -3.58
N PRO A 110 13.33 15.37 -4.03
CA PRO A 110 12.21 16.27 -3.82
C PRO A 110 10.95 15.78 -4.54
N GLY A 111 9.80 15.95 -3.89
CA GLY A 111 8.49 15.63 -4.43
C GLY A 111 7.45 16.66 -4.01
N PHE A 112 6.26 16.59 -4.61
CA PHE A 112 5.11 17.35 -4.15
C PHE A 112 3.96 16.41 -3.80
N LYS A 113 3.21 16.79 -2.76
CA LYS A 113 2.03 16.06 -2.31
C LYS A 113 0.83 16.44 -3.18
N VAL A 114 -0.02 15.45 -3.41
CA VAL A 114 -1.36 15.60 -3.99
C VAL A 114 -2.34 14.82 -3.13
N SER A 115 -3.57 15.30 -2.97
CA SER A 115 -4.59 14.61 -2.17
C SER A 115 -5.96 14.64 -2.82
N ARG A 116 -6.82 13.69 -2.42
CA ARG A 116 -8.22 13.66 -2.83
C ARG A 116 -8.93 14.96 -2.46
N ASP A 117 -8.64 15.53 -1.30
CA ASP A 117 -9.26 16.78 -0.85
C ASP A 117 -8.92 17.97 -1.78
N GLU A 118 -7.70 18.02 -2.33
CA GLU A 118 -7.28 19.06 -3.27
C GLU A 118 -7.94 18.87 -4.66
N TYR A 119 -8.10 17.62 -5.10
CA TYR A 119 -8.55 17.31 -6.47
C TYR A 119 -10.05 17.01 -6.60
N GLY A 120 -10.74 16.71 -5.50
CA GLY A 120 -12.15 16.31 -5.49
C GLY A 120 -12.44 15.19 -6.49
N ASP A 121 -13.42 15.40 -7.36
CA ASP A 121 -13.83 14.43 -8.39
C ASP A 121 -12.74 14.14 -9.45
N ARG A 122 -11.71 14.99 -9.53
CA ARG A 122 -10.56 14.79 -10.42
C ARG A 122 -9.51 13.85 -9.80
N TRP A 123 -9.72 13.34 -8.60
CA TRP A 123 -8.85 12.35 -7.98
C TRP A 123 -9.05 10.96 -8.62
N PRO A 124 -8.03 10.39 -9.29
CA PRO A 124 -8.25 9.19 -10.11
C PRO A 124 -8.24 7.88 -9.31
N TYR A 125 -7.73 7.88 -8.06
CA TYR A 125 -7.42 6.66 -7.32
C TYR A 125 -8.40 6.35 -6.19
N PHE A 126 -9.11 5.23 -6.28
CA PHE A 126 -10.19 4.93 -5.31
C PHE A 126 -9.72 4.40 -3.95
N ARG A 127 -8.47 3.91 -3.85
CA ARG A 127 -7.96 3.28 -2.60
C ARG A 127 -7.14 4.20 -1.71
N PHE A 128 -6.71 5.34 -2.23
CA PHE A 128 -5.73 6.20 -1.60
C PHE A 128 -6.29 7.61 -1.48
N ASP A 129 -5.98 8.27 -0.37
CA ASP A 129 -6.45 9.63 -0.09
C ASP A 129 -5.37 10.66 -0.40
N ALA A 130 -4.10 10.25 -0.40
CA ALA A 130 -2.98 11.11 -0.78
C ALA A 130 -1.87 10.33 -1.49
N ALA A 131 -1.02 11.08 -2.19
CA ALA A 131 0.18 10.55 -2.78
C ALA A 131 1.29 11.60 -2.83
N ILE A 132 2.53 11.15 -2.94
CA ILE A 132 3.69 11.98 -3.20
C ILE A 132 4.18 11.66 -4.61
N ILE A 133 4.29 12.70 -5.44
CA ILE A 133 4.83 12.61 -6.78
C ILE A 133 6.28 13.06 -6.75
N ARG A 134 7.15 12.24 -7.35
CA ARG A 134 8.60 12.48 -7.38
C ARG A 134 9.13 12.34 -8.80
N CYS A 135 10.36 12.79 -8.97
CA CYS A 135 11.09 12.61 -10.22
C CYS A 135 12.51 12.14 -9.94
N HIS A 136 12.95 11.16 -10.73
CA HIS A 136 14.32 10.66 -10.72
C HIS A 136 14.89 10.70 -12.13
N PRO A 137 16.10 11.25 -12.33
CA PRO A 137 16.79 11.06 -13.59
C PRO A 137 17.23 9.60 -13.70
N HIS A 138 16.94 8.95 -14.83
CA HIS A 138 17.42 7.60 -15.10
C HIS A 138 18.95 7.58 -15.17
N PRO A 139 19.66 6.65 -14.49
CA PRO A 139 21.10 6.74 -14.27
C PRO A 139 21.95 6.69 -15.55
N GLN A 140 21.45 6.06 -16.61
CA GLN A 140 22.22 5.88 -17.85
C GLN A 140 22.02 6.99 -18.88
N ASN A 141 20.85 7.65 -18.89
CA ASN A 141 20.47 8.57 -19.97
C ASN A 141 19.81 9.87 -19.48
N GLY A 142 19.73 10.06 -18.16
CA GLY A 142 19.14 11.26 -17.54
C GLY A 142 17.62 11.41 -17.76
N ARG A 143 16.94 10.46 -18.41
CA ARG A 143 15.53 10.60 -18.75
C ARG A 143 14.67 10.70 -17.47
N PRO A 144 13.73 11.65 -17.38
CA PRO A 144 12.94 11.84 -16.17
C PRO A 144 11.95 10.68 -15.96
N LEU A 145 12.09 10.01 -14.81
CA LEU A 145 11.20 8.97 -14.33
C LEU A 145 10.26 9.58 -13.30
N VAL A 146 9.03 9.88 -13.73
CA VAL A 146 8.02 10.45 -12.84
C VAL A 146 7.30 9.31 -12.13
N THR A 147 7.33 9.33 -10.81
CA THR A 147 6.78 8.27 -9.97
C THR A 147 5.72 8.79 -9.02
N ILE A 148 4.86 7.90 -8.52
CA ILE A 148 3.85 8.17 -7.51
C ILE A 148 3.96 7.13 -6.39
N GLN A 149 3.97 7.61 -5.16
CA GLN A 149 3.90 6.78 -3.96
C GLN A 149 2.66 7.17 -3.16
N TYR A 150 1.74 6.23 -2.96
CA TYR A 150 0.52 6.48 -2.21
C TYR A 150 0.76 6.50 -0.70
N ASP A 151 -0.10 7.21 0.02
CA ASP A 151 -0.09 7.15 1.47
C ASP A 151 -0.27 5.71 1.96
N ARG A 152 0.58 5.28 2.91
CA ARG A 152 0.57 3.93 3.51
C ARG A 152 0.92 2.79 2.54
N ALA A 153 1.30 3.08 1.30
CA ALA A 153 1.80 2.08 0.35
C ALA A 153 3.33 2.04 0.36
N ASN A 154 3.89 0.83 0.42
CA ASN A 154 5.34 0.59 0.32
C ASN A 154 5.81 0.37 -1.14
N VAL A 155 4.95 0.65 -2.12
CA VAL A 155 5.23 0.44 -3.55
C VAL A 155 5.19 1.79 -4.27
N VAL A 156 6.21 2.02 -5.09
CA VAL A 156 6.33 3.19 -5.96
C VAL A 156 5.90 2.80 -7.37
N TYR A 157 5.02 3.58 -7.98
CA TYR A 157 4.45 3.32 -9.31
C TYR A 157 4.93 4.34 -10.33
N GLY A 158 4.94 3.97 -11.61
CA GLY A 158 5.34 4.86 -12.70
C GLY A 158 4.16 5.70 -13.21
N LEU A 159 4.32 7.03 -13.28
CA LEU A 159 3.31 7.93 -13.84
C LEU A 159 3.51 8.23 -15.33
N ASN A 160 4.73 8.15 -15.84
CA ASN A 160 5.02 8.35 -17.26
C ASN A 160 5.54 7.07 -17.94
N GLY A 161 5.53 7.07 -19.27
CA GLY A 161 6.02 5.92 -20.05
C GLY A 161 7.51 5.62 -19.82
N ALA A 162 8.31 6.61 -19.41
CA ALA A 162 9.70 6.39 -19.05
C ALA A 162 9.84 5.59 -17.75
N ALA A 163 9.12 5.97 -16.70
CA ALA A 163 9.11 5.26 -15.43
C ALA A 163 8.61 3.82 -15.59
N MET A 164 7.53 3.59 -16.34
CA MET A 164 7.01 2.24 -16.56
C MET A 164 7.87 1.40 -17.50
N GLY A 165 8.51 2.03 -18.49
CA GLY A 165 9.37 1.35 -19.46
C GLY A 165 10.77 1.12 -18.90
N VAL A 166 11.65 2.10 -19.11
CA VAL A 166 13.07 1.98 -18.72
C VAL A 166 13.28 1.98 -17.20
N GLY A 167 12.37 2.61 -16.44
CA GLY A 167 12.44 2.64 -14.99
C GLY A 167 11.93 1.36 -14.32
N GLY A 168 11.19 0.50 -15.03
CA GLY A 168 10.63 -0.74 -14.47
C GLY A 168 9.61 -0.56 -13.35
N PHE A 169 9.10 0.65 -13.13
CA PHE A 169 8.11 0.90 -12.09
C PHE A 169 6.74 0.30 -12.47
N PRO A 170 6.00 -0.31 -11.54
CA PRO A 170 4.69 -0.88 -11.80
C PRO A 170 3.67 0.17 -12.25
N ASP A 171 2.66 -0.29 -12.98
CA ASP A 171 1.59 0.53 -13.53
C ASP A 171 0.52 0.85 -12.45
N PRO A 172 0.17 2.14 -12.22
CA PRO A 172 -0.85 2.53 -11.24
C PRO A 172 -2.30 2.38 -11.73
N ARG A 173 -2.54 2.09 -13.00
CA ARG A 173 -3.91 1.97 -13.59
C ARG A 173 -4.84 0.95 -12.91
N PRO A 174 -4.38 -0.14 -12.27
CA PRO A 174 -5.28 -1.02 -11.52
C PRO A 174 -6.00 -0.35 -10.34
N PHE A 175 -5.50 0.79 -9.86
CA PHE A 175 -6.13 1.56 -8.79
C PHE A 175 -6.98 2.73 -9.29
N GLN A 176 -7.09 2.90 -10.61
CA GLN A 176 -7.91 3.96 -11.19
C GLN A 176 -9.36 3.52 -11.32
N MET A 177 -10.29 4.44 -11.04
CA MET A 177 -11.71 4.18 -11.25
C MET A 177 -12.02 3.98 -12.74
N ARG A 178 -12.88 3.01 -13.03
CA ARG A 178 -13.37 2.73 -14.39
C ARG A 178 -14.87 2.90 -14.47
N ASN A 179 -15.33 3.36 -15.62
CA ASN A 179 -16.74 3.36 -16.01
C ASN A 179 -17.17 1.93 -16.38
N GLN A 180 -18.47 1.71 -16.57
CA GLN A 180 -19.04 0.40 -16.95
C GLN A 180 -18.51 -0.11 -18.30
N ASP A 181 -18.13 0.80 -19.20
CA ASP A 181 -17.52 0.50 -20.51
C ASP A 181 -16.01 0.16 -20.43
N GLY A 182 -15.44 0.18 -19.23
CA GLY A 182 -14.01 -0.08 -18.99
C GLY A 182 -13.10 1.13 -19.20
N SER A 183 -13.62 2.27 -19.67
CA SER A 183 -12.87 3.53 -19.78
C SER A 183 -12.47 4.06 -18.40
N LEU A 184 -11.38 4.81 -18.33
CA LEU A 184 -10.97 5.47 -17.09
C LEU A 184 -11.97 6.59 -16.76
N ARG A 185 -12.58 6.53 -15.57
CA ARG A 185 -13.55 7.53 -15.13
C ARG A 185 -12.89 8.91 -14.98
N THR A 186 -11.71 8.91 -14.40
CA THR A 186 -10.91 10.11 -14.17
C THR A 186 -9.47 9.79 -14.57
N PRO A 187 -8.96 10.35 -15.68
CA PRO A 187 -7.57 10.14 -16.07
C PRO A 187 -6.62 10.85 -15.09
N VAL A 188 -5.36 10.42 -15.03
CA VAL A 188 -4.33 11.12 -14.26
C VAL A 188 -4.20 12.56 -14.79
N PRO A 189 -4.32 13.58 -13.93
CA PRO A 189 -4.19 14.96 -14.38
C PRO A 189 -2.84 15.24 -15.04
N SER A 190 -2.83 15.77 -16.26
CA SER A 190 -1.60 15.96 -17.05
C SER A 190 -0.57 16.85 -16.35
N GLU A 191 -1.03 17.77 -15.49
CA GLU A 191 -0.18 18.66 -14.73
C GLU A 191 0.69 17.91 -13.72
N TRP A 192 0.28 16.74 -13.24
CA TRP A 192 1.08 15.90 -12.33
C TRP A 192 2.38 15.46 -13.00
N ILE A 193 2.28 14.99 -14.24
CA ILE A 193 3.43 14.56 -15.03
C ILE A 193 4.29 15.77 -15.39
N SER A 194 3.69 16.88 -15.83
CA SER A 194 4.45 18.07 -16.21
C SER A 194 5.20 18.72 -15.03
N ARG A 195 4.56 18.80 -13.85
CA ARG A 195 5.18 19.28 -12.61
C ARG A 195 6.24 18.30 -12.13
N GLY A 196 5.98 17.00 -12.25
CA GLY A 196 6.94 15.94 -11.93
C GLY A 196 8.21 16.06 -12.76
N VAL A 197 8.10 16.19 -14.09
CA VAL A 197 9.27 16.35 -14.96
C VAL A 197 10.12 17.57 -14.57
N LYS A 198 9.49 18.70 -14.22
CA LYS A 198 10.20 19.91 -13.76
C LYS A 198 11.02 19.72 -12.48
N LEU A 199 10.74 18.70 -11.67
CA LEU A 199 11.54 18.39 -10.48
C LEU A 199 12.92 17.79 -10.82
N CYS A 200 13.08 17.20 -12.00
CA CYS A 200 14.34 16.61 -12.43
C CYS A 200 15.35 17.62 -13.02
N GLY A 201 14.97 18.90 -13.13
CA GLY A 201 15.74 19.92 -13.86
C GLY A 201 15.55 19.85 -15.37
#